data_AF-A0A7R9W6Z6-F1
#
_entry.id   AF-A0A7R9W6Z6-F1
#
_cell.length_a   1.000
_cell.length_b   1.000
_cell.length_c   1.000
_cell.angle_alpha   90.00
_cell.angle_beta   90.00
_cell.angle_gamma   90.00
#
_symmetry.space_group_name_H-M   'P 1'
#
loop_
_entity.id
_entity.type
_entity.pdbx_description
1 polymer ?
#
loop_
_entity_poly.entity_id
_entity_poly.type
_entity_poly.pdbx_seq_one_letter_code
_entity_poly.pdbx_strand_id
1 'polypeptide(L)'
;FRTDEARASEGGKLRMGSSLSQTLCKGHLGLTTGAVLLNGALFAFAPQFGLDQLGISTTPTKPMGINTIKSDIGGCLLSLGIMTSLFLTGKKEWGPPIMVIAASIGLVRSVSLFVDGFDPIGAFGVVFEALVVGATWHLMNKDNGNTKKE
;
A
#
# COMPACT_ATOMS: atom_id res chain seq x y z
N PHE A 1 9.51 29.03 -37.33
CA PHE A 1 10.59 28.69 -36.39
C PHE A 1 10.26 28.98 -34.91
N ARG A 2 8.99 28.88 -34.48
CA ARG A 2 8.59 29.12 -33.07
C ARG A 2 7.72 28.00 -32.47
N THR A 3 7.60 26.89 -33.17
CA THR A 3 6.67 25.78 -32.87
C THR A 3 7.35 24.54 -32.29
N ASP A 4 8.67 24.42 -32.43
CA ASP A 4 9.40 23.21 -32.00
C ASP A 4 9.89 23.31 -30.55
N GLU A 5 10.19 24.52 -30.06
CA GLU A 5 10.58 24.75 -28.65
C GLU A 5 9.40 24.58 -27.69
N ALA A 6 8.18 24.97 -28.11
CA ALA A 6 6.97 24.73 -27.32
C ALA A 6 6.65 23.23 -27.18
N ARG A 7 6.84 22.45 -28.25
CA ARG A 7 6.68 20.98 -28.23
C ARG A 7 7.76 20.27 -27.42
N ALA A 8 8.99 20.78 -27.41
CA ALA A 8 10.06 20.24 -26.57
C ALA A 8 9.83 20.52 -25.08
N SER A 9 9.31 21.71 -24.75
CA SER A 9 8.88 22.08 -23.39
C SER A 9 7.73 21.22 -22.88
N GLU A 10 6.67 21.03 -23.69
CA GLU A 10 5.55 20.15 -23.33
C GLU A 10 5.95 18.67 -23.24
N GLY A 11 6.83 18.20 -24.15
CA GLY A 11 7.38 16.84 -24.11
C GLY A 11 8.30 16.56 -22.92
N GLY A 12 8.98 17.60 -22.41
CA GLY A 12 9.76 17.55 -21.17
C GLY A 12 8.90 17.50 -19.92
N LYS A 13 7.85 18.35 -19.84
CA LYS A 13 6.89 18.36 -18.72
C LYS A 13 6.03 17.09 -18.66
N LEU A 14 5.63 16.53 -19.80
CA LEU A 14 4.90 15.25 -19.88
C LEU A 14 5.74 14.02 -19.46
N ARG A 15 7.08 14.12 -19.52
CA ARG A 15 7.98 13.04 -19.08
C ARG A 15 8.23 13.07 -17.57
N MET A 16 8.31 14.23 -16.93
CA MET A 16 8.60 14.31 -15.49
C MET A 16 7.42 13.88 -14.60
N GLY A 17 6.17 14.26 -14.92
CA GLY A 17 4.99 13.82 -14.16
C GLY A 17 4.70 12.31 -14.27
N SER A 18 5.23 11.66 -15.31
CA SER A 18 5.09 10.21 -15.51
C SER A 18 6.00 9.38 -14.59
N SER A 19 7.13 9.93 -14.10
CA SER A 19 8.12 9.15 -13.35
C SER A 19 7.71 8.93 -11.88
N LEU A 20 7.17 9.95 -11.22
CA LEU A 20 6.78 9.87 -9.80
C LEU A 20 5.59 8.94 -9.61
N SER A 21 4.55 9.10 -10.42
CA SER A 21 3.34 8.27 -10.36
C SER A 21 3.65 6.81 -10.69
N GLN A 22 4.54 6.55 -11.66
CA GLN A 22 5.03 5.19 -11.93
C GLN A 22 5.92 4.64 -10.81
N THR A 23 6.72 5.48 -10.16
CA THR A 23 7.55 5.07 -9.00
C THR A 23 6.67 4.69 -7.81
N LEU A 24 5.64 5.48 -7.53
CA LEU A 24 4.63 5.18 -6.51
C LEU A 24 3.90 3.87 -6.80
N CYS A 25 3.45 3.69 -8.05
CA CYS A 25 2.80 2.46 -8.49
C CYS A 25 3.71 1.22 -8.30
N LYS A 26 4.95 1.27 -8.80
CA LYS A 26 5.91 0.17 -8.67
C LYS A 26 6.27 -0.12 -7.22
N GLY A 27 6.49 0.93 -6.42
CA GLY A 27 6.78 0.81 -5.00
C GLY A 27 5.63 0.14 -4.24
N HIS A 28 4.39 0.59 -4.46
CA HIS A 28 3.21 0.02 -3.82
C HIS A 28 2.93 -1.41 -4.26
N LEU A 29 3.09 -1.73 -5.55
CA LEU A 29 2.97 -3.10 -6.07
C LEU A 29 4.03 -4.02 -5.45
N GLY A 30 5.29 -3.57 -5.33
CA GLY A 30 6.36 -4.34 -4.69
C GLY A 30 6.07 -4.60 -3.21
N LEU A 31 5.64 -3.57 -2.47
CA LEU A 31 5.29 -3.69 -1.05
C LEU A 31 4.12 -4.64 -0.82
N THR A 32 3.04 -4.49 -1.59
CA THR A 32 1.84 -5.33 -1.46
C THR A 32 2.12 -6.78 -1.86
N THR A 33 2.91 -7.01 -2.92
CA THR A 33 3.34 -8.36 -3.31
C THR A 33 4.21 -9.01 -2.23
N GLY A 34 5.19 -8.27 -1.69
CA GLY A 34 6.05 -8.74 -0.61
C GLY A 34 5.25 -9.09 0.66
N ALA A 35 4.26 -8.26 1.01
CA ALA A 35 3.38 -8.51 2.14
C ALA A 35 2.52 -9.78 1.95
N VAL A 36 1.97 -10.02 0.75
CA VAL A 36 1.24 -11.27 0.45
C VAL A 36 2.16 -12.47 0.59
N LEU A 37 3.37 -12.42 0.03
CA LEU A 37 4.30 -13.54 0.07
C LEU A 37 4.76 -13.84 1.51
N LEU A 38 5.07 -12.80 2.29
CA LEU A 38 5.49 -12.95 3.68
C LEU A 38 4.36 -13.52 4.54
N ASN A 39 3.16 -12.91 4.49
CA ASN A 39 2.02 -13.38 5.27
C ASN A 39 1.55 -14.76 4.82
N GLY A 40 1.58 -15.05 3.52
CA GLY A 40 1.29 -16.38 2.97
C GLY A 40 2.30 -17.43 3.42
N ALA A 41 3.60 -17.10 3.44
CA ALA A 41 4.63 -18.00 3.94
C ALA A 41 4.50 -18.26 5.45
N LEU A 42 4.19 -17.22 6.23
CA LEU A 42 3.89 -17.36 7.66
C LEU A 42 2.68 -18.26 7.89
N PHE A 43 1.61 -18.08 7.12
CA PHE A 43 0.41 -18.92 7.25
C PHE A 43 0.64 -20.38 6.83
N ALA A 44 1.42 -20.62 5.76
CA ALA A 44 1.62 -21.95 5.20
C ALA A 44 2.71 -22.78 5.90
N PHE A 45 3.73 -22.12 6.46
CA PHE A 45 4.96 -22.82 6.89
C PHE A 45 5.46 -22.44 8.29
N ALA A 46 4.90 -21.44 8.97
CA ALA A 46 5.41 -21.07 10.29
C ALA A 46 5.03 -22.13 11.34
N PRO A 47 6.00 -22.65 12.12
CA PRO A 47 5.69 -23.51 13.25
C PRO A 47 4.93 -22.71 14.32
N GLN A 48 4.02 -23.35 15.06
CA GLN A 48 3.18 -22.66 16.05
C GLN A 48 3.99 -21.86 17.07
N PHE A 49 5.14 -22.39 17.50
CA PHE A 49 6.07 -21.70 18.39
C PHE A 49 6.57 -20.34 17.82
N GLY A 50 6.80 -20.25 16.51
CA GLY A 50 7.18 -19.00 15.84
C GLY A 50 6.01 -18.01 15.72
N LEU A 51 4.78 -18.51 15.55
CA LEU A 51 3.57 -17.69 15.56
C LEU A 51 3.28 -17.13 16.96
N ASP A 52 3.49 -17.92 18.00
CA ASP A 52 3.29 -17.49 19.39
C ASP A 52 4.27 -16.37 19.78
N GLN A 53 5.53 -16.42 19.30
CA GLN A 53 6.52 -15.33 19.47
C GLN A 53 6.08 -14.01 18.83
N LEU A 54 5.25 -14.11 17.79
CA LEU A 54 4.68 -12.98 17.07
C LEU A 54 3.34 -12.51 17.68
N GLY A 55 2.92 -13.09 18.81
CA GLY A 55 1.63 -12.79 19.46
C GLY A 55 0.43 -13.41 18.74
N ILE A 56 0.66 -14.36 17.84
CA ILE A 56 -0.35 -15.01 17.03
C ILE A 56 -0.59 -16.42 17.57
N SER A 57 -1.76 -16.63 18.17
CA SER A 57 -2.16 -17.94 18.68
C SER A 57 -3.18 -18.57 17.75
N THR A 58 -2.90 -19.80 17.30
CA THR A 58 -3.85 -20.63 16.55
C THR A 58 -4.63 -21.60 17.44
N THR A 59 -4.39 -21.54 18.75
CA THR A 59 -4.99 -22.45 19.71
C THR A 59 -6.51 -22.19 19.78
N PRO A 60 -7.36 -23.23 19.69
CA PRO A 60 -8.81 -23.07 19.67
C PRO A 60 -9.39 -22.35 20.89
N THR A 61 -8.67 -22.37 22.01
CA THR A 61 -9.09 -21.79 23.29
C THR A 61 -8.88 -20.28 23.38
N LYS A 62 -8.01 -19.69 22.54
CA LYS A 62 -7.81 -18.24 22.46
C LYS A 62 -7.19 -17.83 21.11
N PRO A 63 -7.91 -17.96 19.98
CA PRO A 63 -7.40 -17.54 18.69
C PRO A 63 -7.14 -16.03 18.71
N MET A 64 -5.88 -15.63 18.58
CA MET A 64 -5.44 -14.23 18.58
C MET A 64 -4.56 -13.99 17.35
N GLY A 65 -4.74 -12.86 16.67
CA GLY A 65 -3.91 -12.47 15.53
C GLY A 65 -4.16 -13.24 14.21
N ILE A 66 -4.89 -14.37 14.21
CA ILE A 66 -5.25 -15.07 12.97
C ILE A 66 -6.12 -14.20 12.07
N ASN A 67 -7.10 -13.50 12.65
CA ASN A 67 -7.99 -12.62 11.90
C ASN A 67 -7.22 -11.43 11.33
N THR A 68 -6.22 -10.93 12.05
CA THR A 68 -5.25 -9.93 11.56
C THR A 68 -4.51 -10.45 10.32
N ILE A 69 -3.94 -11.66 10.34
CA ILE A 69 -3.27 -12.24 9.15
C ILE A 69 -4.24 -12.41 7.98
N LYS A 70 -5.45 -12.93 8.23
CA LYS A 70 -6.45 -13.15 7.18
C LYS A 70 -6.87 -11.84 6.53
N SER A 71 -7.13 -10.82 7.34
CA SER A 71 -7.46 -9.48 6.88
C SER A 71 -6.30 -8.85 6.09
N ASP A 72 -5.04 -9.11 6.51
CA ASP A 72 -3.84 -8.68 5.80
C ASP A 72 -3.75 -9.25 4.39
N ILE A 73 -3.86 -10.58 4.29
CA ILE A 73 -3.78 -11.28 3.00
C ILE A 73 -4.92 -10.79 2.09
N GLY A 74 -6.14 -10.68 2.62
CA GLY A 74 -7.29 -10.17 1.87
C GLY A 74 -7.09 -8.74 1.39
N GLY A 75 -6.62 -7.84 2.27
CA GLY A 75 -6.35 -6.45 1.95
C GLY A 75 -5.25 -6.28 0.89
N CYS A 76 -4.15 -7.04 1.01
CA CYS A 76 -3.07 -6.98 0.04
C CYS A 76 -3.47 -7.56 -1.33
N LEU A 77 -4.25 -8.65 -1.37
CA LEU A 77 -4.79 -9.20 -2.62
C LEU A 77 -5.77 -8.23 -3.30
N LEU A 78 -6.65 -7.59 -2.51
CA LEU A 78 -7.55 -6.57 -3.03
C LEU A 78 -6.76 -5.38 -3.59
N SER A 79 -5.73 -4.92 -2.88
CA SER A 79 -4.84 -3.86 -3.36
C SER A 79 -4.15 -4.24 -4.67
N LEU A 80 -3.62 -5.47 -4.78
CA LEU A 80 -3.01 -5.96 -6.01
C LEU A 80 -4.01 -6.00 -7.16
N GLY A 81 -5.22 -6.48 -6.91
CA GLY A 81 -6.30 -6.52 -7.90
C GLY A 81 -6.63 -5.12 -8.43
N ILE A 82 -6.91 -4.17 -7.54
CA ILE A 82 -7.26 -2.80 -7.92
C ILE A 82 -6.11 -2.12 -8.67
N MET A 83 -4.87 -2.26 -8.18
CA MET A 83 -3.70 -1.65 -8.84
C MET A 83 -3.45 -2.25 -10.23
N THR A 84 -3.60 -3.57 -10.36
CA THR A 84 -3.49 -4.25 -11.67
C THR A 84 -4.59 -3.79 -12.61
N SER A 85 -5.84 -3.67 -12.15
CA SER A 85 -6.94 -3.15 -12.96
C SER A 85 -6.68 -1.72 -13.41
N LEU A 86 -6.23 -0.83 -12.50
CA LEU A 86 -5.87 0.55 -12.84
C LEU A 86 -4.73 0.59 -13.88
N PHE A 87 -3.76 -0.31 -13.77
CA PHE A 87 -2.67 -0.46 -14.73
C PHE A 87 -3.19 -0.77 -16.13
N LEU A 88 -4.07 -1.77 -16.22
CA LEU A 88 -4.66 -2.22 -17.48
C LEU A 88 -5.56 -1.15 -18.12
N THR A 89 -6.18 -0.28 -17.32
CA THR A 89 -6.98 0.86 -17.83
C THR A 89 -6.15 2.06 -18.31
N GLY A 90 -4.83 2.04 -18.18
CA GLY A 90 -3.95 3.10 -18.65
C GLY A 90 -4.02 4.41 -17.86
N LYS A 91 -4.66 4.41 -16.68
CA LYS A 91 -4.69 5.59 -15.81
C LYS A 91 -3.29 5.91 -15.28
N LYS A 92 -2.91 7.19 -15.32
CA LYS A 92 -1.58 7.67 -14.90
C LYS A 92 -1.57 8.29 -13.51
N GLU A 93 -2.73 8.43 -12.88
CA GLU A 93 -2.89 8.99 -11.53
C GLU A 93 -2.96 7.87 -10.50
N TRP A 94 -1.84 7.62 -9.85
CA TRP A 94 -1.67 6.48 -8.93
C TRP A 94 -1.76 6.87 -7.46
N GLY A 95 -1.48 8.14 -7.14
CA GLY A 95 -1.48 8.65 -5.76
C GLY A 95 -2.83 8.50 -5.04
N PRO A 96 -3.94 9.06 -5.58
CA PRO A 96 -5.24 8.98 -4.89
C PRO A 96 -5.73 7.54 -4.68
N PRO A 97 -5.65 6.62 -5.67
CA PRO A 97 -5.98 5.20 -5.43
C PRO A 97 -5.14 4.53 -4.34
N ILE A 98 -3.81 4.77 -4.32
CA ILE A 98 -2.91 4.25 -3.27
C ILE A 98 -3.38 4.71 -1.90
N MET A 99 -3.66 6.01 -1.75
CA MET A 99 -4.13 6.55 -0.47
C MET A 99 -5.45 5.95 -0.02
N VAL A 100 -6.44 5.82 -0.92
CA VAL A 100 -7.75 5.25 -0.58
C VAL A 100 -7.61 3.80 -0.12
N ILE A 101 -6.78 3.01 -0.81
CA ILE A 101 -6.55 1.62 -0.45
C ILE A 101 -5.82 1.50 0.89
N ALA A 102 -4.71 2.22 1.05
CA ALA A 102 -3.93 2.20 2.29
C ALA A 102 -4.78 2.65 3.51
N ALA A 103 -5.56 3.72 3.34
CA ALA A 103 -6.48 4.19 4.39
C ALA A 103 -7.57 3.16 4.71
N SER A 104 -8.12 2.48 3.69
CA SER A 104 -9.14 1.44 3.89
C SER A 104 -8.58 0.23 4.62
N ILE A 105 -7.38 -0.24 4.23
CA ILE A 105 -6.69 -1.35 4.89
C ILE A 105 -6.34 -0.98 6.34
N GLY A 106 -5.79 0.22 6.55
CA GLY A 106 -5.46 0.72 7.89
C GLY A 106 -6.69 0.82 8.80
N LEU A 107 -7.83 1.25 8.26
CA LEU A 107 -9.09 1.30 9.00
C LEU A 107 -9.60 -0.10 9.37
N VAL A 108 -9.62 -1.04 8.42
CA VAL A 108 -10.04 -2.43 8.69
C VAL A 108 -9.13 -3.08 9.74
N ARG A 109 -7.81 -2.93 9.62
CA ARG A 109 -6.86 -3.42 10.65
C ARG A 109 -7.09 -2.79 12.01
N SER A 110 -7.38 -1.49 12.05
CA SER A 110 -7.67 -0.80 13.31
C SER A 110 -8.90 -1.41 13.98
N VAL A 111 -9.97 -1.66 13.21
CA VAL A 111 -11.16 -2.34 13.73
C VAL A 111 -10.83 -3.76 14.21
N SER A 112 -10.07 -4.54 13.44
CA SER A 112 -9.64 -5.88 13.84
C SER A 112 -8.85 -5.89 15.15
N LEU A 113 -7.94 -4.94 15.37
CA LEU A 113 -7.19 -4.81 16.63
C LEU A 113 -8.10 -4.58 17.85
N PHE A 114 -9.19 -3.83 17.68
CA PHE A 114 -10.13 -3.58 18.76
C PHE A 114 -11.11 -4.74 18.99
N VAL A 115 -11.39 -5.55 17.96
CA VAL A 115 -12.33 -6.68 18.03
C VAL A 115 -11.65 -7.97 18.50
N ASP A 116 -10.48 -8.31 17.93
CA ASP A 116 -9.77 -9.57 18.17
C ASP A 116 -8.76 -9.48 19.34
N GLY A 117 -8.61 -8.28 19.90
CA GLY A 117 -7.61 -7.96 20.92
C GLY A 117 -6.32 -7.44 20.31
N PHE A 118 -5.63 -6.61 21.08
CA PHE A 118 -4.42 -5.93 20.62
C PHE A 118 -3.32 -6.95 20.32
N ASP A 119 -2.83 -6.95 19.07
CA ASP A 119 -1.67 -7.70 18.65
C ASP A 119 -0.59 -6.77 18.03
N PRO A 120 0.70 -6.96 18.35
CA PRO A 120 1.76 -6.06 17.87
C PRO A 120 1.88 -5.98 16.34
N ILE A 121 1.50 -7.06 15.62
CA ILE A 121 1.62 -7.12 14.16
C ILE A 121 0.55 -6.25 13.51
N GLY A 122 -0.70 -6.36 13.96
CA GLY A 122 -1.78 -5.50 13.52
C GLY A 122 -1.48 -4.04 13.83
N ALA A 123 -0.94 -3.74 15.01
CA ALA A 123 -0.55 -2.39 15.39
C ALA A 123 0.55 -1.83 14.46
N PHE A 124 1.58 -2.63 14.18
CA PHE A 124 2.60 -2.27 13.19
C PHE A 124 1.99 -2.06 11.81
N GLY A 125 1.07 -2.92 11.38
CA GLY A 125 0.35 -2.80 10.13
C GLY A 125 -0.45 -1.49 10.01
N VAL A 126 -1.12 -1.05 11.08
CA VAL A 126 -1.84 0.24 11.10
C VAL A 126 -0.86 1.41 10.96
N VAL A 127 0.24 1.40 11.73
CA VAL A 127 1.27 2.45 11.64
C VAL A 127 1.88 2.49 10.25
N PHE A 128 2.17 1.34 9.66
CA PHE A 128 2.71 1.25 8.31
C PHE A 128 1.77 1.84 7.27
N GLU A 129 0.47 1.53 7.29
CA GLU A 129 -0.50 2.13 6.35
C GLU A 129 -0.61 3.64 6.55
N ALA A 130 -0.59 4.13 7.79
CA ALA A 130 -0.59 5.57 8.06
C ALA A 130 0.64 6.27 7.46
N LEU A 131 1.82 5.62 7.51
CA LEU A 131 3.04 6.10 6.86
C LEU A 131 2.92 6.09 5.33
N VAL A 132 2.33 5.05 4.73
CA VAL A 132 2.08 4.98 3.28
C VAL A 132 1.16 6.11 2.83
N VAL A 133 0.07 6.37 3.57
CA VAL A 133 -0.84 7.49 3.30
C VAL A 133 -0.11 8.82 3.41
N GLY A 134 0.63 9.05 4.51
CA GLY A 134 1.38 10.28 4.74
C GLY A 134 2.47 10.55 3.71
N ALA A 135 3.23 9.52 3.33
CA ALA A 135 4.27 9.61 2.30
C ALA A 135 3.67 9.90 0.92
N THR A 136 2.58 9.23 0.57
CA THR A 136 1.88 9.44 -0.71
C THR A 136 1.31 10.86 -0.79
N TRP A 137 0.66 11.32 0.28
CA TRP A 137 0.15 12.69 0.39
C TRP A 137 1.25 13.75 0.27
N HIS A 138 2.37 13.56 0.97
CA HIS A 138 3.51 14.47 0.91
C HIS A 138 4.08 14.56 -0.51
N LEU A 139 4.23 13.42 -1.19
CA LEU A 139 4.74 13.36 -2.56
C LEU A 139 3.80 14.04 -3.56
N MET A 140 2.49 13.83 -3.43
CA MET A 140 1.48 14.50 -4.26
C MET A 140 1.50 16.03 -4.09
N ASN A 141 1.62 16.52 -2.86
CA ASN A 141 1.67 17.96 -2.60
C ASN A 141 2.97 18.61 -3.04
N LYS A 142 4.10 17.88 -2.99
CA LYS A 142 5.38 18.34 -3.52
C LYS A 142 5.32 18.53 -5.04
N ASP A 143 4.64 17.62 -5.75
CA ASP A 143 4.48 17.71 -7.21
C ASP A 143 3.60 18.90 -7.62
N ASN A 144 2.49 19.13 -6.89
CA ASN A 144 1.60 20.28 -7.09
C ASN A 144 2.27 21.65 -6.78
N GLY A 145 3.25 21.67 -5.87
CA GLY A 145 4.01 22.88 -5.54
C GLY A 145 5.06 23.25 -6.59
N ASN A 146 5.61 22.27 -7.30
CA ASN A 146 6.57 22.49 -8.37
C ASN A 146 5.90 22.94 -9.68
N THR A 147 4.71 22.42 -9.99
CA THR A 147 3.95 22.81 -11.19
C THR A 147 3.39 24.23 -11.14
N LYS A 148 3.23 24.83 -9.94
CA LYS A 148 2.77 26.22 -9.78
C LYS A 148 3.87 27.27 -9.87
N LYS A 149 5.15 26.88 -9.94
CA LYS A 149 6.31 27.79 -10.00
C LYS A 149 6.84 28.02 -11.42
N GLU A 150 6.23 27.40 -12.43
CA GLU A 150 6.53 27.60 -13.85
C GLU A 150 5.43 28.42 -14.53
#